data_AF-A0A2T0SIW7-F1
#
_entry.id   AF-A0A2T0SIW7-F1
#
_cell.length_a   1.000
_cell.length_b   1.000
_cell.length_c   1.000
_cell.angle_alpha   90.00
_cell.angle_beta   90.00
_cell.angle_gamma   90.00
#
_symmetry.space_group_name_H-M   'P 1'
#
loop_
_entity.id
_entity.type
_entity.pdbx_description
1 polymer ?
#
loop_
_entity_poly.entity_id
_entity_poly.type
_entity_poly.pdbx_seq_one_letter_code
_entity_poly.pdbx_strand_id
1 'polypeptide(L)' 'MRGIVKAVLAAVAALAVLVPPAVAQAASLQEVTGFGANPSGLRMHLYVPDRVASRPALLVAVHYCTGSGPAFYSGTEFAS' A
#
# COMPACT_ATOMS: atom_id res chain seq x y z
N MET A 1 -43.58 0.59 -20.92
CA MET A 1 -42.52 -0.11 -20.14
C MET A 1 -41.17 -0.15 -20.86
N ARG A 2 -41.06 -0.60 -22.12
CA ARG A 2 -39.77 -0.70 -22.85
C ARG A 2 -38.99 0.62 -23.00
N GLY A 3 -39.67 1.76 -23.16
CA GLY A 3 -39.01 3.08 -23.27
C GLY A 3 -38.43 3.59 -21.95
N ILE A 4 -39.12 3.33 -20.84
CA ILE A 4 -38.67 3.71 -19.48
C ILE A 4 -37.42 2.91 -19.11
N VAL A 5 -37.40 1.60 -19.42
CA VAL A 5 -36.22 0.74 -19.19
C VAL A 5 -35.00 1.26 -19.95
N LYS A 6 -35.14 1.68 -21.21
CA LYS A 6 -34.04 2.25 -22.01
C LYS A 6 -33.53 3.57 -21.45
N ALA A 7 -34.42 4.46 -21.00
CA ALA A 7 -34.04 5.74 -20.41
C ALA A 7 -33.28 5.56 -19.08
N VAL A 8 -33.71 4.61 -18.25
CA VAL A 8 -33.03 4.25 -17.00
C VAL A 8 -31.64 3.68 -17.28
N LEU A 9 -31.50 2.77 -18.25
CA LEU A 9 -30.19 2.21 -18.62
C LEU A 9 -29.22 3.29 -19.15
N ALA A 10 -29.69 4.22 -19.97
CA ALA A 10 -28.86 5.31 -20.48
C ALA A 10 -28.39 6.25 -19.36
N ALA A 11 -29.26 6.56 -18.39
CA ALA A 11 -28.90 7.37 -17.24
C ALA A 11 -27.85 6.67 -16.35
N VAL A 12 -28.01 5.36 -16.10
CA VAL A 12 -27.03 4.57 -15.32
C VAL A 12 -25.67 4.50 -16.01
N ALA A 13 -25.64 4.31 -17.34
CA ALA A 13 -24.40 4.31 -18.10
C ALA A 13 -23.69 5.69 -18.08
N ALA A 14 -24.44 6.79 -18.18
CA ALA A 14 -23.89 8.14 -18.07
C ALA A 14 -23.30 8.42 -16.66
N LEU A 15 -23.95 7.91 -15.61
CA LEU A 15 -23.47 8.01 -14.23
C LEU A 15 -22.20 7.18 -13.98
N ALA A 16 -22.02 6.05 -14.67
CA ALA A 16 -20.83 5.21 -14.51
C ALA A 16 -19.52 5.90 -14.97
N VAL A 17 -19.60 6.87 -15.88
CA VAL A 17 -18.43 7.64 -16.37
C VAL A 17 -17.93 8.66 -15.35
N LEU A 18 -18.76 9.00 -14.34
CA LEU A 18 -18.40 9.92 -13.26
C LEU A 18 -17.66 9.24 -12.11
N VAL A 19 -17.50 7.92 -12.15
CA VAL A 19 -16.73 7.18 -11.15
C VAL A 19 -15.25 7.26 -11.50
N PRO A 20 -14.42 7.97 -10.71
CA PRO A 20 -12.99 7.97 -10.95
C PRO A 20 -12.45 6.54 -10.85
N PRO A 21 -11.46 6.16 -11.67
CA PRO A 21 -10.83 4.86 -11.55
C PRO A 21 -10.25 4.71 -10.14
N ALA A 22 -10.42 3.54 -9.54
CA ALA A 22 -9.75 3.23 -8.28
C ALA A 22 -8.24 3.38 -8.50
N VAL A 23 -7.59 4.20 -7.68
CA VAL A 23 -6.13 4.27 -7.64
C VAL A 23 -5.61 2.94 -7.11
N ALA A 24 -4.80 2.25 -7.91
CA ALA A 24 -4.06 1.09 -7.44
C ALA A 24 -3.02 1.58 -6.42
N GLN A 25 -3.21 1.23 -5.15
CA GLN A 25 -2.19 1.44 -4.12
C GLN A 25 -1.16 0.32 -4.22
N ALA A 26 0.02 0.67 -4.69
CA ALA A 26 1.18 -0.21 -4.64
C ALA A 26 1.74 -0.25 -3.21
N ALA A 27 2.28 -1.41 -2.83
CA ALA A 27 3.08 -1.57 -1.64
C ALA A 27 4.15 -0.48 -1.55
N SER A 28 4.27 0.11 -0.36
CA SER A 28 5.25 1.16 -0.06
C SER A 28 5.78 0.96 1.34
N LEU A 29 7.00 1.43 1.57
CA LEU A 29 7.61 1.41 2.88
C LEU A 29 6.94 2.48 3.76
N GLN A 30 6.39 2.08 4.90
CA GLN A 30 5.65 2.94 5.82
C GLN A 30 6.35 3.02 7.18
N GLU A 31 6.43 4.20 7.79
CA GLU A 31 6.93 4.33 9.17
C GLU A 31 5.87 3.87 10.18
N VAL A 32 6.28 3.05 11.13
CA VAL A 32 5.45 2.58 12.25
C VAL A 32 5.95 3.22 13.53
N THR A 33 5.10 3.94 14.24
CA THR A 33 5.48 4.69 15.46
C THR A 33 4.98 4.05 16.76
N GLY A 34 3.97 3.17 16.70
CA GLY A 34 3.34 2.53 17.86
C GLY A 34 3.74 1.07 18.05
N PHE A 35 5.04 0.75 18.08
CA PHE A 35 5.53 -0.63 18.14
C PHE A 35 5.97 -1.11 19.54
N GLY A 36 5.70 -0.33 20.59
CA GLY A 36 6.01 -0.67 21.97
C GLY A 36 7.07 0.24 22.62
N ALA A 37 7.69 -0.23 23.70
CA ALA A 37 8.69 0.52 24.44
C ALA A 37 9.92 0.81 23.56
N ASN A 38 10.25 2.09 23.40
CA ASN A 38 11.32 2.55 22.53
C ASN A 38 12.19 3.62 23.24
N PRO A 39 12.88 3.25 24.35
CA PRO A 39 13.63 4.22 25.15
C PRO A 39 14.81 4.85 24.40
N SER A 40 15.28 4.21 23.33
CA SER A 40 16.39 4.68 22.49
C SER A 40 15.95 5.45 21.24
N GLY A 41 14.65 5.65 21.02
CA GLY A 41 14.15 6.46 19.89
C GLY A 41 14.39 5.87 18.50
N LEU A 42 14.29 4.55 18.35
CA LEU A 42 14.37 3.86 17.05
C LEU A 42 13.22 4.29 16.12
N ARG A 43 13.45 4.26 14.80
CA ARG A 43 12.39 4.40 13.79
C ARG A 43 12.17 3.08 13.06
N MET A 44 10.96 2.53 13.15
CA MET A 44 10.59 1.29 12.48
C MET A 44 9.92 1.62 11.16
N HIS A 45 10.28 0.90 10.10
CA HIS A 45 9.59 0.97 8.82
C HIS A 45 9.15 -0.43 8.39
N LEU A 46 7.95 -0.54 7.82
CA LEU A 46 7.35 -1.79 7.39
C LEU A 46 6.98 -1.69 5.91
N TYR A 47 7.45 -2.66 5.13
CA TYR A 47 7.00 -2.90 3.77
C TYR A 47 6.19 -4.18 3.76
N VAL A 48 4.96 -4.12 3.23
CA VAL A 48 4.10 -5.30 3.03
C VAL A 48 3.87 -5.45 1.53
N PRO A 49 4.40 -6.51 0.89
CA PRO A 49 4.15 -6.77 -0.53
C PRO A 49 2.66 -6.87 -0.84
N ASP A 50 2.26 -6.52 -2.07
CA ASP A 50 0.85 -6.58 -2.51
C ASP A 50 0.26 -7.99 -2.42
N ARG A 51 1.12 -9.02 -2.54
CA ARG A 51 0.74 -10.43 -2.43
C ARG A 51 1.57 -11.10 -1.35
N VAL A 52 0.94 -11.41 -0.23
CA VAL A 52 1.53 -12.16 0.88
C VAL A 52 0.71 -13.40 1.19
N ALA A 53 1.37 -14.45 1.70
CA ALA A 53 0.67 -15.62 2.23
C ALA A 53 -0.20 -15.24 3.44
N SER A 54 -1.22 -16.04 3.77
CA SER A 54 -2.10 -15.80 4.93
C SER A 54 -1.35 -15.79 6.28
N ARG A 55 -0.20 -16.45 6.33
CA ARG A 55 0.75 -16.45 7.46
C ARG A 55 2.14 -16.14 6.92
N PRO A 56 2.43 -14.87 6.63
CA PRO A 56 3.67 -14.51 5.95
C PRO A 56 4.87 -14.73 6.87
N ALA A 57 6.00 -15.10 6.28
CA ALA A 57 7.29 -15.01 6.96
C ALA A 57 7.61 -13.53 7.22
N LEU A 58 8.33 -13.25 8.31
CA LEU A 58 8.82 -11.92 8.63
C LEU A 58 10.33 -11.88 8.43
N LEU A 59 10.79 -10.84 7.73
CA LEU A 59 12.19 -10.49 7.62
C LEU A 59 12.44 -9.19 8.40
N VAL A 60 13.42 -9.20 9.30
CA VAL A 60 13.94 -7.99 9.94
C VAL A 60 15.26 -7.65 9.27
N ALA A 61 15.26 -6.57 8.49
CA ALA A 61 16.47 -6.06 7.84
C ALA A 61 17.00 -4.85 8.61
N VAL A 62 18.30 -4.84 8.91
CA VAL A 62 18.98 -3.78 9.64
C VAL A 62 20.00 -3.13 8.72
N HIS A 63 20.00 -1.80 8.69
CA HIS A 63 20.88 -1.04 7.83
C HIS A 63 22.35 -1.11 8.30
N TYR A 64 23.26 -0.75 7.40
CA TYR A 64 24.69 -0.59 7.67
C TYR A 64 24.99 0.67 8.49
N CYS A 65 26.24 0.79 8.99
CA CYS A 65 26.71 1.99 9.70
C CYS A 65 26.51 3.25 8.84
N THR A 66 26.10 4.36 9.45
CA THR A 66 25.73 5.64 8.80
C THR A 66 24.49 5.60 7.89
N GLY A 67 23.86 4.43 7.73
CA GLY A 67 22.62 4.27 6.98
C GLY A 67 21.35 4.56 7.79
N SER A 68 20.20 4.31 7.14
CA SER A 68 18.87 4.30 7.77
C SER A 68 18.02 3.19 7.16
N GLY A 69 16.91 2.82 7.81
CA GLY A 69 15.97 1.81 7.29
C GLY A 69 15.51 2.12 5.85
N PRO A 70 15.00 3.33 5.55
CA PRO A 70 14.63 3.71 4.19
C PRO A 70 15.78 3.66 3.18
N ALA A 71 16.99 4.08 3.57
CA ALA A 71 18.15 4.03 2.68
C ALA A 71 18.56 2.59 2.34
N PHE A 72 18.48 1.68 3.31
CA PHE A 72 18.72 0.25 3.08
C PHE A 72 17.67 -0.33 2.12
N TYR A 73 16.38 -0.06 2.36
CA TYR A 73 15.30 -0.49 1.47
C TYR A 73 15.52 -0.02 0.03
N SER A 74 15.75 1.29 -0.18
CA SER A 74 15.92 1.86 -1.52
C SER A 74 17.20 1.40 -2.24
N GLY A 75 18.20 0.95 -1.49
CA GLY A 75 19.52 0.57 -2.00
C GLY A 75 19.72 -0.94 -2.22
N THR A 76 18.68 -1.75 -2.01
CA THR A 76 18.73 -3.21 -2.09
C THR A 76 17.60 -3.75 -2.94
N GLU A 77 17.60 -5.06 -3.16
CA GLU A 77 16.54 -5.79 -3.87
C GLU A 77 15.15 -5.63 -3.24
N PHE A 78 15.06 -5.19 -1.98
CA PHE A 78 13.78 -5.07 -1.28
C PHE A 78 12.88 -3.94 -1.80
N ALA A 79 13.40 -2.99 -2.59
CA ALA A 79 12.59 -1.93 -3.23
C ALA A 79 12.05 -2.27 -4.63
N SER A 80 12.24 -3.51 -5.09
CA SER A 80 11.98 -3.96 -6.46
C SER A 80 10.63 -4.64 -6.65
#